data_AF-A0AAW7LJS1-F1
#
_entry.id   AF-A0AAW7LJS1-F1
#
_cell.length_a   1.000
_cell.length_b   1.000
_cell.length_c   1.000
_cell.angle_alpha   90.00
_cell.angle_beta   90.00
_cell.angle_gamma   90.00
#
_symmetry.space_group_name_H-M   'P 1'
#
loop_
_entity.id
_entity.type
_entity.pdbx_description
1 polymer ?
#
loop_
_entity_poly.entity_id
_entity_poly.type
_entity_poly.pdbx_seq_one_letter_code
_entity_poly.pdbx_strand_id
1 'polypeptide(L)'
;GSFLIKRSIAEWESHLEKLERSPDGDIQKILKISFDGLPDHTTREIFLDISCFFIGMDKDYVTQILKGCGFAQPIGISVLIERCLVTVSEENKLRMHDLLRDMGREIVREKSTGRPEKFSRLWKGEDVIDVLSDESVSIFPVKF
;
A
#
# COMPACT_ATOMS: atom_id res chain seq x y z
N GLY A 1 12.57 5.74 17.53
CA GLY A 1 14.02 5.54 17.69
C GLY A 1 14.47 5.22 19.11
N SER A 2 13.77 5.68 20.17
CA SER A 2 14.25 5.54 21.56
C SER A 2 14.32 4.10 22.09
N PHE A 3 13.47 3.19 21.61
CA PHE A 3 13.43 1.78 22.05
C PHE A 3 14.75 1.03 21.80
N LEU A 4 15.52 1.46 20.82
CA LEU A 4 16.76 0.80 20.41
C LEU A 4 18.01 1.36 21.13
N ILE A 5 17.85 2.41 21.93
CA ILE A 5 18.95 3.00 22.70
C ILE A 5 19.50 1.96 23.70
N LYS A 6 20.82 1.74 23.68
CA LYS A 6 21.58 0.74 24.47
C LYS A 6 21.41 -0.74 24.07
N ARG A 7 20.76 -1.04 22.94
CA ARG A 7 20.76 -2.40 22.38
C ARG A 7 21.93 -2.63 21.44
N SER A 8 22.33 -3.88 21.29
CA SER A 8 23.37 -4.34 20.37
C SER A 8 22.93 -4.23 18.91
N ILE A 9 23.90 -4.18 17.99
CA ILE A 9 23.63 -4.14 16.53
C ILE A 9 22.76 -5.33 16.09
N ALA A 10 23.04 -6.53 16.61
CA ALA A 10 22.24 -7.71 16.30
C ALA A 10 20.77 -7.57 16.74
N GLU A 11 20.51 -6.97 17.90
CA GLU A 11 19.14 -6.67 18.35
C GLU A 11 18.47 -5.59 17.49
N TRP A 12 19.24 -4.63 16.95
CA TRP A 12 18.73 -3.65 15.99
C TRP A 12 18.32 -4.31 14.68
N GLU A 13 19.20 -5.14 14.10
CA GLU A 13 18.93 -5.88 12.85
C GLU A 13 17.71 -6.78 13.00
N SER A 14 17.63 -7.54 14.10
CA SER A 14 16.47 -8.40 14.39
C SER A 14 15.17 -7.61 14.53
N HIS A 15 15.21 -6.44 15.18
CA HIS A 15 14.02 -5.60 15.30
C HIS A 15 13.63 -4.97 13.95
N LEU A 16 14.61 -4.55 13.15
CA LEU A 16 14.37 -4.00 11.82
C LEU A 16 13.70 -5.04 10.93
N GLU A 17 14.21 -6.27 10.90
CA GLU A 17 13.61 -7.39 10.14
C GLU A 17 12.15 -7.66 10.60
N LYS A 18 11.90 -7.58 11.91
CA LYS A 18 10.53 -7.71 12.45
C LYS A 18 9.61 -6.59 11.94
N LEU A 19 10.08 -5.35 11.91
CA LEU A 19 9.29 -4.19 11.44
C LEU A 19 9.02 -4.26 9.94
N GLU A 20 9.99 -4.71 9.14
CA GLU A 20 9.83 -4.91 7.70
C GLU A 20 8.81 -6.00 7.37
N ARG A 21 8.76 -7.06 8.19
CA ARG A 21 7.77 -8.15 8.03
C ARG A 21 6.38 -7.74 8.53
N SER A 22 6.31 -7.00 9.63
CA SER A 22 5.04 -6.56 10.21
C SER A 22 5.23 -5.21 10.89
N PRO A 23 4.62 -4.15 10.35
CA PRO A 23 4.65 -2.85 11.00
C PRO A 23 4.02 -2.91 12.40
N ASP A 24 4.39 -1.96 13.26
CA ASP A 24 3.85 -1.87 14.63
C ASP A 24 2.31 -1.72 14.60
N GLY A 25 1.61 -2.72 15.15
CA GLY A 25 0.15 -2.80 15.06
C GLY A 25 -0.59 -1.63 15.73
N ASP A 26 -0.01 -0.97 16.74
CA ASP A 26 -0.66 0.16 17.39
C ASP A 26 -0.51 1.44 16.56
N ILE A 27 0.65 1.64 15.94
CA ILE A 27 0.84 2.72 14.94
C ILE A 27 -0.11 2.51 13.76
N GLN A 28 -0.23 1.28 13.29
CA GLN A 28 -1.11 0.94 12.17
C GLN A 28 -2.58 1.24 12.47
N LYS A 29 -3.07 0.87 13.67
CA LYS A 29 -4.43 1.20 14.11
C LYS A 29 -4.70 2.70 14.10
N ILE A 30 -3.75 3.52 14.57
CA ILE A 30 -3.90 4.97 14.61
C ILE A 30 -4.01 5.55 13.19
N LEU A 31 -3.12 5.14 12.29
CA LEU A 31 -3.13 5.61 10.90
C LEU A 31 -4.39 5.16 10.16
N LYS A 32 -4.88 3.96 10.46
CA LYS A 32 -6.07 3.38 9.83
C LYS A 32 -7.33 4.21 10.05
N ILE A 33 -7.40 5.01 11.11
CA ILE A 33 -8.51 5.96 11.34
C ILE A 33 -8.65 6.94 10.16
N SER A 34 -7.54 7.45 9.63
CA SER A 34 -7.57 8.37 8.49
C SER A 34 -8.02 7.69 7.19
N PHE A 35 -7.67 6.41 7.01
CA PHE A 35 -8.14 5.59 5.90
C PHE A 35 -9.63 5.23 6.03
N ASP A 36 -10.07 4.79 7.20
CA ASP A 36 -11.45 4.40 7.47
C ASP A 36 -12.42 5.59 7.33
N GLY A 37 -11.94 6.81 7.56
CA GLY A 37 -12.70 8.04 7.36
C GLY A 37 -12.85 8.46 5.89
N LEU A 38 -12.24 7.76 4.91
CA LEU A 38 -12.34 8.13 3.49
C LEU A 38 -13.78 8.03 2.98
N PRO A 39 -14.22 9.02 2.16
CA PRO A 39 -15.65 9.28 1.91
C PRO A 39 -16.36 8.15 1.16
N ASP A 40 -15.65 7.47 0.26
CA ASP A 40 -16.22 6.45 -0.60
C ASP A 40 -15.25 5.29 -0.84
N HIS A 41 -15.78 4.19 -1.36
CA HIS A 41 -15.02 2.98 -1.64
C HIS A 41 -13.95 3.20 -2.73
N THR A 42 -14.25 3.96 -3.77
CA THR A 42 -13.32 4.26 -4.86
C THR A 42 -12.08 4.97 -4.36
N THR A 43 -12.23 5.97 -3.50
CA THR A 43 -11.09 6.69 -2.90
C THR A 43 -10.22 5.75 -2.05
N ARG A 44 -10.81 4.76 -1.36
CA ARG A 44 -10.07 3.74 -0.61
C ARG A 44 -9.29 2.81 -1.54
N GLU A 45 -9.88 2.37 -2.64
CA GLU A 45 -9.17 1.54 -3.63
C GLU A 45 -8.01 2.30 -4.27
N ILE A 46 -8.19 3.58 -4.62
CA ILE A 46 -7.10 4.44 -5.14
C ILE A 46 -5.96 4.55 -4.11
N PHE A 47 -6.27 4.72 -2.82
CA PHE A 47 -5.24 4.73 -1.77
C PHE A 47 -4.44 3.43 -1.75
N LEU A 48 -5.11 2.28 -1.83
CA LEU A 48 -4.47 0.96 -1.85
C LEU A 48 -3.63 0.78 -3.12
N ASP A 49 -4.12 1.21 -4.29
CA ASP A 49 -3.38 1.17 -5.55
C ASP A 49 -2.10 2.01 -5.48
N ILE A 50 -2.18 3.22 -4.94
CA ILE A 50 -1.00 4.07 -4.76
C ILE A 50 0.00 3.41 -3.80
N SER A 51 -0.45 2.88 -2.66
CA SER A 51 0.42 2.23 -1.68
C SER A 51 1.16 1.00 -2.25
N CYS A 52 0.56 0.32 -3.22
CA CYS A 52 1.11 -0.88 -3.85
C CYS A 52 2.00 -0.54 -5.06
N PHE A 53 1.54 0.33 -5.96
CA PHE A 53 2.08 0.43 -7.32
C PHE A 53 2.56 1.82 -7.72
N PHE A 54 1.85 2.88 -7.34
CA PHE A 54 2.00 4.18 -8.00
C PHE A 54 2.89 5.20 -7.26
N ILE A 55 3.52 4.82 -6.15
CA ILE A 55 4.51 5.69 -5.48
C ILE A 55 5.69 5.96 -6.43
N GLY A 56 6.02 7.24 -6.61
CA GLY A 56 7.09 7.71 -7.50
C GLY A 56 6.66 7.90 -8.95
N MET A 57 5.43 7.54 -9.33
CA MET A 57 4.91 7.74 -10.68
C MET A 57 4.33 9.14 -10.85
N ASP A 58 4.30 9.63 -12.10
CA ASP A 58 3.71 10.92 -12.43
C ASP A 58 2.19 10.94 -12.14
N LYS A 59 1.71 11.98 -11.46
CA LYS A 59 0.32 12.11 -11.02
C LYS A 59 -0.67 12.11 -12.18
N ASP A 60 -0.32 12.81 -13.27
CA ASP A 60 -1.23 12.95 -14.42
C ASP A 60 -1.29 11.66 -15.22
N TYR A 61 -0.17 10.93 -15.30
CA TYR A 61 -0.13 9.59 -15.87
C TYR A 61 -0.99 8.60 -15.07
N VAL A 62 -0.84 8.56 -13.73
CA VAL A 62 -1.66 7.71 -12.86
C VAL A 62 -3.14 8.08 -12.97
N THR A 63 -3.44 9.37 -13.05
CA THR A 63 -4.79 9.89 -13.28
C THR A 63 -5.41 9.36 -14.58
N GLN A 64 -4.63 9.23 -15.65
CA GLN A 64 -5.10 8.65 -16.92
C GLN A 64 -5.35 7.15 -16.80
N ILE A 65 -4.48 6.40 -16.11
CA ILE A 65 -4.67 4.97 -15.85
C ILE A 65 -6.00 4.74 -15.10
N LEU A 66 -6.22 5.46 -14.00
CA LEU A 66 -7.44 5.34 -13.21
C LEU A 66 -8.71 5.67 -14.02
N LYS A 67 -8.65 6.69 -14.87
CA LYS A 67 -9.76 7.00 -15.79
C LYS A 67 -10.04 5.82 -16.75
N GLY A 68 -8.99 5.19 -17.26
CA GLY A 68 -9.09 4.00 -18.12
C GLY A 68 -9.74 2.80 -17.42
N CYS A 69 -9.50 2.64 -16.11
CA CYS A 69 -10.11 1.58 -15.28
C CYS A 69 -11.59 1.86 -14.90
N GLY A 70 -12.21 2.92 -15.42
CA GLY A 70 -13.62 3.23 -15.15
C GLY A 70 -13.87 4.00 -13.86
N PHE A 71 -12.83 4.53 -13.21
CA PHE A 71 -13.01 5.47 -12.09
C PHE A 71 -13.48 6.82 -12.63
N ALA A 72 -14.80 7.02 -12.62
CA ALA A 72 -15.45 8.23 -13.12
C ALA A 72 -15.00 9.46 -12.32
N GLN A 73 -14.09 10.25 -12.92
CA GLN A 73 -13.45 11.46 -12.38
C GLN A 73 -12.58 11.23 -11.13
N PRO A 74 -11.24 11.39 -11.19
CA PRO A 74 -10.34 11.08 -10.08
C PRO A 74 -10.32 12.19 -9.02
N ILE A 75 -11.49 12.50 -8.46
CA ILE A 75 -11.62 13.25 -7.20
C ILE A 75 -10.84 12.54 -6.09
N GLY A 76 -10.72 11.20 -6.16
CA GLY A 76 -10.02 10.39 -5.17
C GLY A 76 -8.58 10.85 -4.89
N ILE A 77 -7.75 11.13 -5.92
CA ILE A 77 -6.38 11.61 -5.69
C ILE A 77 -6.39 12.97 -4.98
N SER A 78 -7.25 13.90 -5.39
CA SER A 78 -7.38 15.20 -4.74
C SER A 78 -7.79 15.07 -3.28
N VAL A 79 -8.78 14.22 -2.96
CA VAL A 79 -9.21 13.95 -1.57
C VAL A 79 -8.08 13.36 -0.73
N LEU A 80 -7.26 12.46 -1.30
CA LEU A 80 -6.10 11.91 -0.60
C LEU A 80 -5.03 12.97 -0.32
N ILE A 81 -4.85 13.93 -1.22
CA ILE A 81 -3.94 15.07 -1.03
C ILE A 81 -4.48 16.03 0.06
N GLU A 82 -5.75 16.39 -0.01
CA GLU A 82 -6.42 17.26 0.98
C GLU A 82 -6.36 16.68 2.40
N ARG A 83 -6.30 15.35 2.51
CA ARG A 83 -6.18 14.63 3.78
C ARG A 83 -4.75 14.27 4.18
N CYS A 84 -3.75 14.76 3.45
CA CYS A 84 -2.33 14.47 3.67
C CYS A 84 -1.99 12.97 3.66
N LEU A 85 -2.81 12.14 3.00
CA LEU A 85 -2.57 10.70 2.84
C LEU A 85 -1.65 10.39 1.66
N VAL A 86 -1.65 11.31 0.68
CA VAL A 86 -0.78 11.31 -0.49
C VAL A 86 -0.25 12.73 -0.65
N THR A 87 0.98 12.87 -1.14
CA THR A 87 1.54 14.17 -1.53
C THR A 87 2.07 14.10 -2.96
N VAL A 88 2.34 15.26 -3.54
CA VAL A 88 2.90 15.37 -4.90
C VAL A 88 4.21 16.14 -4.78
N SER A 89 5.28 15.60 -5.34
CA SER A 89 6.58 16.29 -5.38
C SER A 89 6.59 17.43 -6.40
N GLU A 90 7.65 18.23 -6.38
CA GLU A 90 7.88 19.30 -7.39
C GLU A 90 7.93 18.75 -8.82
N GLU A 91 8.43 17.51 -9.00
CA GLU A 91 8.44 16.77 -10.27
C GLU A 91 7.11 16.10 -10.63
N ASN A 92 6.00 16.51 -10.01
CA ASN A 92 4.66 15.95 -10.20
C ASN A 92 4.55 14.45 -9.87
N LYS A 93 5.44 13.90 -9.03
CA LYS A 93 5.40 12.49 -8.64
C LYS A 93 4.53 12.26 -7.42
N LEU A 94 3.72 11.21 -7.44
CA LEU A 94 2.99 10.75 -6.27
C LEU A 94 3.96 10.28 -5.18
N ARG A 95 3.72 10.73 -3.96
CA ARG A 95 4.48 10.39 -2.76
C ARG A 95 3.50 9.93 -1.68
N MET A 96 3.94 8.97 -0.87
CA MET A 96 3.21 8.50 0.29
C MET A 96 4.22 8.27 1.40
N HIS A 97 3.90 8.68 2.62
CA HIS A 97 4.77 8.41 3.76
C HIS A 97 4.92 6.91 3.98
N ASP A 98 6.12 6.43 4.32
CA ASP A 98 6.39 4.99 4.45
C ASP A 98 5.39 4.29 5.40
N LEU A 99 5.08 4.90 6.54
CA LEU A 99 4.06 4.37 7.46
C LEU A 99 2.66 4.20 6.83
N LEU A 100 2.24 5.13 5.96
CA LEU A 100 0.95 5.05 5.26
C LEU A 100 0.99 4.00 4.14
N ARG A 101 2.13 3.89 3.44
CA ARG A 101 2.36 2.85 2.45
C ARG A 101 2.27 1.47 3.09
N ASP A 102 2.99 1.29 4.20
CA ASP A 102 3.06 0.03 4.92
C ASP A 102 1.70 -0.32 5.53
N MET A 103 0.93 0.67 5.98
CA MET A 103 -0.47 0.50 6.37
C MET A 103 -1.36 0.02 5.23
N GLY A 104 -1.29 0.65 4.06
CA GLY A 104 -2.10 0.25 2.91
C GLY A 104 -1.83 -1.20 2.51
N ARG A 105 -0.55 -1.59 2.50
CA ARG A 105 -0.12 -2.97 2.22
C ARG A 105 -0.58 -3.96 3.29
N GLU A 106 -0.56 -3.57 4.56
CA GLU A 106 -1.07 -4.40 5.65
C GLU A 106 -2.58 -4.64 5.53
N ILE A 107 -3.35 -3.62 5.16
CA ILE A 107 -4.80 -3.76 4.91
C ILE A 107 -5.09 -4.79 3.81
N VAL A 108 -4.28 -4.83 2.75
CA VAL A 108 -4.40 -5.84 1.68
C VAL A 108 -4.09 -7.24 2.21
N ARG A 109 -3.04 -7.35 3.03
CA ARG A 109 -2.60 -8.61 3.65
C ARG A 109 -3.64 -9.18 4.62
N GLU A 110 -4.17 -8.36 5.52
CA GLU A 110 -5.14 -8.76 6.55
C GLU A 110 -6.45 -9.29 5.97
N LYS A 111 -6.96 -8.66 4.90
CA LYS A 111 -8.18 -9.12 4.20
C LYS A 111 -8.05 -10.52 3.62
N SER A 112 -6.84 -11.03 3.49
CA SER A 112 -6.48 -12.18 2.68
C SER A 112 -5.83 -13.30 3.48
N THR A 113 -5.98 -13.29 4.81
CA THR A 113 -5.36 -14.25 5.75
C THR A 113 -3.84 -14.33 5.66
N GLY A 114 -3.18 -13.30 5.12
CA GLY A 114 -1.73 -13.30 4.91
C GLY A 114 -1.23 -14.19 3.77
N ARG A 115 -2.14 -14.74 2.96
CA ARG A 115 -1.81 -15.62 1.84
C ARG A 115 -1.74 -14.85 0.52
N PRO A 116 -0.58 -14.79 -0.16
CA PRO A 116 -0.40 -13.99 -1.37
C PRO A 116 -1.43 -14.26 -2.46
N GLU A 117 -1.83 -15.51 -2.68
CA GLU A 117 -2.79 -15.90 -3.72
C GLU A 117 -4.21 -15.31 -3.51
N LYS A 118 -4.48 -14.81 -2.30
CA LYS A 118 -5.74 -14.16 -1.95
C LYS A 118 -5.65 -12.64 -1.91
N PHE A 119 -4.46 -12.06 -2.09
CA PHE A 119 -4.28 -10.62 -2.02
C PHE A 119 -5.03 -9.97 -3.18
N SER A 120 -5.76 -8.90 -2.88
CA SER A 120 -6.38 -8.10 -3.95
C SER A 120 -5.34 -7.41 -4.84
N ARG A 121 -4.10 -7.27 -4.34
CA ARG A 121 -2.96 -6.61 -4.99
C ARG A 121 -1.67 -7.33 -4.61
N LEU A 122 -0.87 -7.72 -5.60
CA LEU A 122 0.47 -8.28 -5.38
C LEU A 122 1.51 -7.22 -5.76
N TRP A 123 2.26 -6.71 -4.77
CA TRP A 123 3.25 -5.64 -4.99
C TRP A 123 4.71 -6.08 -4.80
N LYS A 124 4.95 -7.28 -4.25
CA LYS A 124 6.28 -7.88 -4.15
C LYS A 124 6.51 -8.79 -5.33
N GLY A 125 7.69 -8.69 -5.95
CA GLY A 125 8.03 -9.50 -7.12
C GLY A 125 8.04 -10.99 -6.80
N GLU A 126 8.52 -11.36 -5.61
CA GLU A 126 8.56 -12.74 -5.12
C GLU A 126 7.14 -13.31 -5.00
N ASP A 127 6.23 -12.59 -4.36
CA ASP A 127 4.83 -13.00 -4.20
C ASP A 127 4.14 -13.18 -5.57
N VAL A 128 4.46 -12.33 -6.56
CA VAL A 128 3.95 -12.46 -7.93
C VAL A 128 4.47 -13.74 -8.60
N ILE A 129 5.77 -14.00 -8.50
CA ILE A 129 6.38 -15.20 -9.09
C ILE A 129 5.81 -16.46 -8.45
N ASP A 130 5.68 -16.48 -7.13
CA ASP A 130 5.16 -17.62 -6.38
C ASP A 130 3.71 -17.93 -6.78
N VAL A 131 2.84 -16.91 -6.84
CA VAL A 131 1.43 -17.08 -7.25
C VAL A 131 1.30 -17.53 -8.70
N LEU A 132 2.17 -17.05 -9.60
CA LEU A 132 2.14 -17.42 -11.02
C LEU A 132 2.77 -18.79 -11.32
N SER A 133 3.70 -19.24 -10.47
CA SER A 133 4.41 -20.52 -10.65
C SER A 133 3.66 -21.69 -10.02
N ASP A 134 2.66 -21.43 -9.18
CA ASP A 134 1.83 -22.46 -8.58
C ASP A 134 0.80 -22.99 -9.60
N GLU A 135 1.12 -24.15 -10.19
CA GLU A 135 0.26 -24.87 -11.15
C GLU A 135 -1.11 -25.30 -10.57
N SER A 136 -1.30 -25.18 -9.24
CA SER A 136 -2.58 -25.47 -8.58
C SER A 136 -3.52 -24.26 -8.50
N VAL A 137 -3.02 -23.05 -8.79
CA VAL A 137 -3.82 -21.82 -8.82
C VAL A 137 -4.62 -21.79 -10.12
N SER A 138 -5.80 -22.39 -10.06
CA SER A 138 -6.80 -22.34 -11.11
C SER A 138 -7.09 -20.89 -11.49
N ILE A 139 -6.62 -20.46 -12.67
CA ILE A 139 -6.94 -19.23 -13.41
C ILE A 139 -7.92 -18.31 -12.65
N PHE A 140 -7.40 -17.50 -11.72
CA PHE A 140 -8.17 -16.41 -11.15
C PHE A 140 -8.08 -15.20 -12.10
N PRO A 141 -9.16 -14.43 -12.25
CA PRO A 141 -9.14 -13.26 -13.10
C PRO A 141 -8.24 -12.23 -12.43
N VAL A 142 -6.99 -12.12 -12.90
CA VAL A 142 -6.16 -10.95 -12.68
C VAL A 142 -6.91 -9.80 -13.34
N LYS A 143 -7.66 -9.03 -12.53
CA LYS A 143 -8.22 -7.76 -12.98
C LYS A 143 -7.06 -6.77 -13.01
N PHE A 144 -6.55 -6.54 -14.22
CA PHE A 144 -5.83 -5.32 -14.55
C PHE A 144 -6.80 -4.14 -14.59
#